data_AF-A0A2N3F1S0-F1
#
_entry.id   AF-A0A2N3F1S0-F1
#
_cell.length_a   1.000
_cell.length_b   1.000
_cell.length_c   1.000
_cell.angle_alpha   90.00
_cell.angle_beta   90.00
_cell.angle_gamma   90.00
#
_symmetry.space_group_name_H-M   'P 1'
#
loop_
_entity.id
_entity.type
_entity.pdbx_description
1 polymer ?
#
loop_
_entity_poly.entity_id
_entity_poly.type
_entity_poly.pdbx_seq_one_letter_code
_entity_poly.pdbx_strand_id
1 'polypeptide(L)'
;MLDRLDGIAAQAQAVRGWLPDIRTGLRQRLEARLADVRQTLDPGRLEQELVLWLQKLDVDEELDRLDAHVSEARRVLALDEAVGRRMDFLMQEFNREANTLGSKSVDPRTSQAAVELKVLIEQLREQVQNIE
;
A
#
# COMPACT_ATOMS: atom_id res chain seq x y z
N MET A 1 14.88 14.33 5.23
CA MET A 1 14.46 13.62 4.00
C MET A 1 14.74 12.13 4.05
N LEU A 2 15.99 11.68 4.24
CA LEU A 2 16.32 10.24 4.30
C LEU A 2 15.53 9.49 5.38
N ASP A 3 15.40 10.05 6.59
CA ASP A 3 14.60 9.45 7.68
C ASP A 3 13.13 9.21 7.29
N ARG A 4 12.57 10.04 6.40
CA ARG A 4 11.18 9.88 5.92
C ARG A 4 11.09 8.76 4.89
N LEU A 5 12.08 8.62 4.02
CA LEU A 5 12.20 7.47 3.12
C LEU A 5 12.43 6.17 3.89
N ASP A 6 13.19 6.19 4.99
CA ASP A 6 13.33 5.06 5.90
C ASP A 6 11.99 4.71 6.55
N GLY A 7 11.22 5.72 6.99
CA GLY A 7 9.87 5.53 7.50
C GLY A 7 8.92 4.89 6.49
N ILE A 8 8.92 5.36 5.23
CA ILE A 8 8.10 4.80 4.15
C ILE A 8 8.46 3.33 3.91
N ALA A 9 9.75 3.01 3.80
CA ALA A 9 10.23 1.64 3.64
C ALA A 9 9.84 0.75 4.83
N ALA A 10 9.93 1.28 6.05
CA ALA A 10 9.53 0.55 7.25
C ALA A 10 8.02 0.23 7.26
N GLN A 11 7.17 1.15 6.81
CA GLN A 11 5.73 0.88 6.67
C GLN A 11 5.46 -0.20 5.62
N ALA A 12 6.09 -0.12 4.45
CA ALA A 12 5.96 -1.14 3.42
C ALA A 12 6.38 -2.53 3.95
N GLN A 13 7.51 -2.60 4.66
CA GLN A 13 8.00 -3.84 5.25
C GLN A 13 7.08 -4.38 6.35
N ALA A 14 6.50 -3.51 7.19
CA ALA A 14 5.54 -3.91 8.20
C ALA A 14 4.29 -4.54 7.57
N VAL A 15 3.77 -3.92 6.50
CA VAL A 15 2.64 -4.46 5.73
C VAL A 15 2.99 -5.83 5.16
N ARG A 16 4.15 -5.98 4.49
CA ARG A 16 4.62 -7.29 3.99
C ARG A 16 4.65 -8.36 5.09
N GLY A 17 5.09 -7.99 6.29
CA GLY A 17 5.12 -8.89 7.45
C GLY A 17 3.74 -9.35 7.91
N TRP A 18 2.69 -8.54 7.73
CA TRP A 18 1.32 -8.88 8.11
C TRP A 18 0.56 -9.65 7.03
N LEU A 19 0.96 -9.55 5.76
CA LEU A 19 0.25 -10.17 4.64
C LEU A 19 0.03 -11.69 4.79
N PRO A 20 0.98 -12.51 5.28
CA PRO A 20 0.73 -13.94 5.46
C PRO A 20 -0.44 -14.24 6.41
N ASP A 21 -0.50 -13.54 7.53
CA ASP A 21 -1.55 -13.70 8.54
C ASP A 21 -2.89 -13.17 8.02
N ILE A 22 -2.87 -12.00 7.38
CA ILE A 22 -4.04 -11.38 6.76
C ILE A 22 -4.64 -12.35 5.72
N ARG A 23 -3.82 -12.88 4.81
CA ARG A 23 -4.22 -13.87 3.79
C ARG A 23 -4.82 -15.12 4.40
N THR A 24 -4.27 -15.58 5.53
CA THR A 24 -4.79 -16.76 6.22
C THR A 24 -6.16 -16.50 6.84
N GLY A 25 -6.32 -15.42 7.61
CA GLY A 25 -7.61 -15.05 8.20
C GLY A 25 -8.66 -14.69 7.15
N LEU A 26 -8.22 -14.17 6.00
CA LEU A 26 -9.07 -13.94 4.85
C LEU A 26 -9.57 -15.26 4.25
N ARG A 27 -8.67 -16.22 3.98
CA ARG A 27 -9.03 -17.55 3.47
C ARG A 27 -10.05 -18.26 4.36
N GLN A 28 -9.84 -18.25 5.67
CA GLN A 28 -10.76 -18.87 6.64
C GLN A 28 -12.16 -18.23 6.60
N ARG A 29 -12.23 -16.89 6.50
CA ARG A 29 -13.51 -16.17 6.36
C ARG A 29 -14.22 -16.52 5.05
N LEU A 30 -13.48 -16.67 3.96
CA LEU A 30 -14.03 -17.11 2.68
C LEU A 30 -14.58 -18.54 2.79
N GLU A 31 -13.80 -19.48 3.33
CA GLU A 31 -14.22 -20.88 3.52
C GLU A 31 -15.52 -20.97 4.33
N ALA A 32 -15.63 -20.21 5.42
CA ALA A 32 -16.84 -20.15 6.24
C ALA A 32 -18.06 -19.60 5.45
N ARG A 33 -17.88 -18.52 4.68
CA ARG A 33 -18.95 -17.96 3.83
C ARG A 33 -19.37 -18.91 2.72
N LEU A 34 -18.42 -19.61 2.10
CA LEU A 34 -18.70 -20.59 1.06
C LEU A 34 -19.51 -21.78 1.60
N ALA A 35 -19.21 -22.23 2.82
CA ALA A 35 -19.99 -23.27 3.49
C ALA A 35 -21.44 -22.85 3.77
N ASP A 36 -21.67 -21.58 4.09
CA ASP A 36 -23.00 -20.99 4.28
C ASP A 36 -23.77 -20.87 2.95
N VAL A 37 -23.14 -20.29 1.92
CA VAL A 37 -23.76 -20.10 0.59
C VAL A 37 -24.15 -21.45 -0.05
N ARG A 38 -23.30 -22.47 0.09
CA ARG A 38 -23.59 -23.84 -0.38
C ARG A 38 -24.82 -24.46 0.27
N GLN A 39 -25.13 -24.10 1.52
CA GLN A 39 -26.35 -24.54 2.20
C GLN A 39 -27.59 -23.81 1.69
N THR A 40 -27.44 -22.56 1.22
CA THR A 40 -28.57 -21.73 0.76
C THR A 40 -28.95 -21.89 -0.72
N LEU A 41 -28.22 -22.69 -1.52
CA LEU A 41 -28.48 -22.95 -2.95
C LEU A 41 -28.76 -21.68 -3.79
N ASP A 42 -28.01 -20.60 -3.58
CA ASP A 42 -28.14 -19.35 -4.35
C ASP A 42 -27.04 -19.27 -5.44
N PRO A 43 -27.37 -19.50 -6.73
CA PRO A 43 -26.40 -19.61 -7.81
C PRO A 43 -25.74 -18.29 -8.26
N GLY A 44 -26.05 -17.14 -7.64
CA GLY A 44 -25.41 -15.86 -7.98
C GLY A 44 -24.60 -15.22 -6.85
N ARG A 45 -24.75 -15.73 -5.62
CA ARG A 45 -24.09 -15.19 -4.42
C ARG A 45 -22.63 -15.61 -4.33
N LEU A 46 -22.29 -16.78 -4.86
CA LEU A 46 -20.92 -17.31 -4.90
C LEU A 46 -20.00 -16.43 -5.76
N GLU A 47 -20.46 -16.08 -6.96
CA GLU A 47 -19.74 -15.26 -7.93
C GLU A 47 -19.51 -13.85 -7.41
N GLN A 48 -20.51 -13.24 -6.78
CA GLN A 48 -20.39 -11.91 -6.16
C GLN A 48 -19.36 -11.89 -5.03
N GLU A 49 -19.38 -12.89 -4.15
CA GLU A 49 -18.39 -13.00 -3.08
C GLU A 49 -16.98 -13.16 -3.67
N LEU A 50 -16.79 -14.05 -4.65
CA LEU A 50 -15.48 -14.25 -5.30
C LEU A 50 -14.92 -12.98 -5.95
N VAL A 51 -15.76 -12.18 -6.62
CA VAL A 51 -15.33 -10.91 -7.24
C VAL A 51 -14.85 -9.90 -6.19
N LEU A 52 -15.62 -9.71 -5.12
CA LEU A 52 -15.23 -8.80 -4.02
C LEU A 52 -13.94 -9.25 -3.33
N TRP A 53 -13.69 -10.55 -3.30
CA TRP A 53 -12.50 -11.16 -2.72
C TRP A 53 -11.24 -10.93 -3.56
N LEU A 54 -11.33 -11.12 -4.88
CA LEU A 54 -10.21 -10.89 -5.80
C LEU A 54 -9.73 -9.43 -5.80
N GLN A 55 -10.64 -8.47 -5.57
CA GLN A 55 -10.31 -7.04 -5.52
C GLN A 55 -9.50 -6.61 -4.28
N LYS A 56 -9.50 -7.44 -3.22
CA LYS A 56 -9.02 -7.04 -1.88
C LYS A 56 -7.66 -7.62 -1.48
N LEU A 57 -7.10 -8.52 -2.29
CA LEU A 57 -5.96 -9.36 -1.87
C LEU A 57 -4.62 -9.00 -2.51
N ASP A 58 -4.64 -8.20 -3.57
CA ASP A 58 -3.45 -7.93 -4.37
C ASP A 58 -2.91 -6.54 -4.07
N VAL A 59 -2.09 -6.46 -3.01
CA VAL A 59 -1.33 -5.25 -2.64
C VAL A 59 0.18 -5.40 -2.83
N ASP A 60 0.63 -6.57 -3.32
CA ASP A 60 2.08 -6.82 -3.49
C ASP A 60 2.67 -5.86 -4.51
N GLU A 61 1.93 -5.55 -5.58
CA GLU A 61 2.36 -4.63 -6.63
C GLU A 61 2.57 -3.21 -6.07
N GLU A 62 1.66 -2.71 -5.22
CA GLU A 62 1.81 -1.41 -4.56
C GLU A 62 3.04 -1.37 -3.65
N LEU A 63 3.34 -2.46 -2.94
CA LEU A 63 4.51 -2.56 -2.06
C LEU A 63 5.82 -2.61 -2.86
N ASP A 64 5.85 -3.37 -3.96
CA ASP A 64 7.00 -3.42 -4.87
C ASP A 64 7.25 -2.06 -5.52
N ARG A 65 6.18 -1.35 -5.94
CA ARG A 65 6.29 0.02 -6.47
C ARG A 65 6.79 1.01 -5.41
N LEU A 66 6.30 0.94 -4.17
CA LEU A 66 6.82 1.76 -3.07
C LEU A 66 8.33 1.57 -2.87
N ASP A 67 8.82 0.32 -2.88
CA ASP A 67 10.26 0.04 -2.73
C ASP A 67 11.10 0.60 -3.90
N ALA A 68 10.59 0.49 -5.12
CA ALA A 68 11.21 1.08 -6.30
C ALA A 68 11.27 2.61 -6.21
N HIS A 69 10.18 3.26 -5.79
CA HIS A 69 10.12 4.71 -5.59
C HIS A 69 11.04 5.18 -4.46
N VAL A 70 11.15 4.43 -3.34
CA VAL A 70 12.10 4.73 -2.27
C VAL A 70 13.53 4.68 -2.80
N SER A 71 13.87 3.65 -3.57
CA SER A 71 15.21 3.49 -4.14
C SER A 71 15.55 4.64 -5.09
N GLU A 72 14.61 5.03 -5.95
CA GLU A 72 14.79 6.16 -6.86
C GLU A 72 14.89 7.50 -6.12
N ALA A 73 14.08 7.73 -5.09
CA ALA A 73 14.14 8.94 -4.27
C ALA A 73 15.51 9.09 -3.60
N ARG A 74 16.08 8.00 -3.05
CA ARG A 74 17.44 8.02 -2.49
C ARG A 74 18.49 8.36 -3.54
N ARG A 75 18.36 7.78 -4.74
CA ARG A 75 19.26 8.06 -5.86
C ARG A 75 19.20 9.53 -6.27
N VAL A 76 18.00 10.08 -6.41
CA VAL A 76 17.77 11.48 -6.79
C VAL A 76 18.37 12.43 -5.75
N LEU A 77 18.11 12.19 -4.45
CA LEU A 77 18.65 13.03 -3.36
C LEU A 77 20.18 13.00 -3.24
N ALA A 78 20.86 12.03 -3.85
CA ALA A 78 22.32 11.95 -3.87
C ALA A 78 22.96 12.69 -5.06
N LEU A 79 22.17 13.26 -5.97
CA LEU A 79 22.68 14.01 -7.11
C LEU A 79 23.03 15.45 -6.70
N ASP A 80 24.08 16.00 -7.32
CA ASP A 80 24.55 17.37 -7.10
C ASP A 80 23.87 18.37 -8.07
N GLU A 81 22.58 18.16 -8.35
CA GLU A 81 21.76 18.98 -9.26
C GLU A 81 20.42 19.33 -8.62
N ALA A 82 19.66 20.25 -9.23
CA ALA A 82 18.32 20.59 -8.76
C ALA A 82 17.37 19.38 -8.89
N VAL A 83 16.82 18.91 -7.76
CA VAL A 83 16.02 17.68 -7.69
C VAL A 83 14.51 17.89 -7.59
N GLY A 84 14.04 19.12 -7.34
CA GLY A 84 12.65 19.36 -6.90
C GLY A 84 11.58 18.81 -7.84
N ARG A 85 11.63 19.12 -9.15
CA ARG A 85 10.69 18.53 -10.13
C ARG A 85 10.66 17.00 -10.17
N ARG A 86 11.81 16.32 -10.00
CA ARG A 86 11.84 14.84 -9.97
C ARG A 86 11.24 14.32 -8.66
N MET A 87 11.55 14.99 -7.55
CA MET A 87 10.99 14.65 -6.25
C MET A 87 9.48 14.89 -6.20
N ASP A 88 8.96 15.94 -6.82
CA ASP A 88 7.52 16.20 -6.94
C ASP A 88 6.79 15.08 -7.68
N PHE A 89 7.37 14.58 -8.78
CA PHE A 89 6.84 13.42 -9.48
C PHE A 89 6.80 12.19 -8.55
N LEU A 90 7.89 11.91 -7.84
CA LEU A 90 7.94 10.80 -6.89
C LEU A 90 6.90 10.96 -5.77
N MET A 91 6.62 12.19 -5.29
CA MET A 91 5.58 12.41 -4.26
C MET A 91 4.18 12.08 -4.77
N GLN A 92 3.92 12.27 -6.06
CA GLN A 92 2.65 11.87 -6.70
C GLN A 92 2.56 10.34 -6.78
N GLU A 93 3.63 9.68 -7.22
CA GLU A 93 3.66 8.22 -7.31
C GLU A 93 3.53 7.56 -5.92
N PHE A 94 4.28 8.03 -4.91
CA PHE A 94 4.10 7.56 -3.54
C PHE A 94 2.67 7.71 -3.02
N ASN A 95 2.03 8.86 -3.28
CA ASN A 95 0.65 9.09 -2.89
C ASN A 95 -0.32 8.14 -3.60
N ARG A 96 -0.07 7.85 -4.88
CA ARG A 96 -0.86 6.89 -5.65
C ARG A 96 -0.80 5.51 -5.01
N GLU A 97 0.39 5.04 -4.66
CA GLU A 97 0.56 3.74 -4.01
C GLU A 97 -0.07 3.69 -2.62
N ALA A 98 0.12 4.72 -1.80
CA ALA A 98 -0.51 4.81 -0.48
C ALA A 98 -2.05 4.82 -0.55
N ASN A 99 -2.63 5.47 -1.57
CA ASN A 99 -4.07 5.46 -1.80
C ASN A 99 -4.58 4.08 -2.22
N THR A 100 -3.90 3.41 -3.15
CA THR A 100 -4.29 2.07 -3.59
C THR A 100 -4.15 1.04 -2.45
N LEU A 101 -3.08 1.12 -1.67
CA LEU A 101 -2.92 0.29 -0.47
C LEU A 101 -4.07 0.53 0.51
N GLY A 102 -4.42 1.80 0.76
CA GLY A 102 -5.52 2.17 1.66
C GLY A 102 -6.89 1.68 1.19
N SER A 103 -7.18 1.75 -0.11
CA SER A 103 -8.49 1.35 -0.67
C SER A 103 -8.65 -0.18 -0.78
N LYS A 104 -7.53 -0.90 -0.98
CA LYS A 104 -7.50 -2.37 -0.97
C LYS A 104 -7.35 -2.97 0.44
N SER A 105 -7.10 -2.13 1.45
CA SER A 105 -6.90 -2.57 2.83
C SER A 105 -8.10 -3.32 3.40
N VAL A 106 -7.83 -4.47 4.02
CA VAL A 106 -8.83 -5.33 4.68
C VAL A 106 -8.48 -5.64 6.13
N ASP A 107 -7.39 -5.06 6.62
CA ASP A 107 -6.90 -5.17 7.98
C ASP A 107 -6.68 -3.76 8.55
N PRO A 108 -7.10 -3.49 9.80
CA PRO A 108 -6.89 -2.17 10.41
C PRO A 108 -5.43 -1.72 10.41
N ARG A 109 -4.47 -2.65 10.53
CA ARG A 109 -3.04 -2.35 10.51
C ARG A 109 -2.60 -1.83 9.15
N THR A 110 -3.08 -2.42 8.05
CA THR A 110 -2.76 -1.97 6.70
C THR A 110 -3.43 -0.61 6.38
N SER A 111 -4.63 -0.37 6.93
CA SER A 111 -5.28 0.94 6.82
C SER A 111 -4.49 2.02 7.56
N GLN A 112 -3.99 1.71 8.77
CA GLN A 112 -3.16 2.64 9.53
C GLN A 112 -1.83 2.92 8.85
N ALA A 113 -1.19 1.89 8.28
CA ALA A 113 0.04 2.06 7.50
C ALA A 113 -0.17 2.98 6.30
N ALA A 114 -1.29 2.86 5.58
CA ALA A 114 -1.62 3.75 4.47
C ALA A 114 -1.79 5.22 4.91
N VAL A 115 -2.33 5.47 6.10
CA VAL A 115 -2.40 6.83 6.67
C VAL A 115 -1.01 7.35 7.03
N GLU A 116 -0.20 6.53 7.68
CA GLU A 116 1.17 6.91 8.08
C GLU A 116 2.05 7.20 6.86
N LEU A 117 1.93 6.40 5.80
CA LEU A 117 2.58 6.66 4.51
C LEU A 117 2.24 8.06 4.00
N LYS A 118 0.95 8.43 3.97
CA LYS A 118 0.52 9.76 3.51
C LYS A 118 1.12 10.89 4.33
N VAL A 119 1.21 10.72 5.65
CA VAL A 119 1.84 11.71 6.54
C VAL A 119 3.32 11.87 6.21
N LEU A 120 4.06 10.76 6.06
CA LEU A 120 5.48 10.79 5.72
C LEU A 120 5.74 11.39 4.33
N ILE A 121 4.86 11.10 3.36
CA ILE A 121 4.94 11.64 2.00
C ILE A 121 4.71 13.15 2.01
N GLU A 122 3.71 13.65 2.74
CA GLU A 122 3.46 15.09 2.83
C GLU A 122 4.63 15.82 3.50
N GLN A 123 5.17 15.28 4.59
CA GLN A 123 6.35 15.84 5.25
C GLN A 123 7.58 15.85 4.33
N LEU A 124 7.73 14.82 3.50
CA LEU A 124 8.80 14.77 2.50
C LEU A 124 8.58 15.84 1.41
N ARG A 125 7.35 16.02 0.94
CA ARG A 125 6.97 17.05 -0.04
C ARG A 125 7.26 18.46 0.48
N GLU A 126 6.86 18.76 1.71
CA GLU A 126 7.16 20.05 2.36
C GLU A 126 8.68 20.29 2.44
N GLN A 127 9.47 19.28 2.75
CA GLN A 127 10.94 19.41 2.77
C GLN A 127 11.51 19.68 1.38
N VAL A 128 10.99 19.04 0.32
CA VAL A 128 11.45 19.27 -1.06
C VAL A 128 11.24 20.73 -1.45
N GLN A 129 10.04 21.26 -1.19
CA GLN A 129 9.66 22.63 -1.54
C GLN A 129 10.44 23.70 -0.77
N ASN A 130 10.98 23.37 0.41
CA ASN A 130 11.77 24.31 1.21
C ASN A 130 13.26 24.37 0.82
N ILE A 131 13.74 23.41 0.00
CA ILE A 131 15.14 23.32 -0.43
C ILE A 131 15.31 23.81 -1.89
N GLU A 132 14.21 23.84 -2.66
CA GLU A 132 14.13 24.47 -3.99
C GLU A 132 14.15 26.00 -3.90
#